data_AF-A0A412PH67-F1
#
_entry.id   AF-A0A412PH67-F1
#
_cell.length_a   1.000
_cell.length_b   1.000
_cell.length_c   1.000
_cell.angle_alpha   90.00
_cell.angle_beta   90.00
_cell.angle_gamma   90.00
#
_symmetry.space_group_name_H-M   'P 1'
#
loop_
_entity.id
_entity.type
_entity.pdbx_description
1 polymer ?
#
loop_
_entity_poly.entity_id
_entity_poly.type
_entity_poly.pdbx_seq_one_letter_code
_entity_poly.pdbx_strand_id
1 'polypeptide(L)'
;MEKGPNEQVIDGYSGFIFQNRYGKIPNPKTVNASIKRIVASYNDEEMLNSKKGGREPLLLPDFSCHHLRRTFATRLCEAESNLKVIRSIMGHKNIETTMDIYAEATDRKKEETFERLAGKLDNLF
;
A
#
# COMPACT_ATOMS: atom_id res chain seq x y z
N MET A 1 26.92 -1.07 10.85
CA MET A 1 25.44 -1.19 10.97
C MET A 1 24.98 -0.11 11.90
N GLU A 2 24.20 0.85 11.40
CA GLU A 2 23.53 1.83 12.25
C GLU A 2 22.61 1.07 13.22
N LYS A 3 22.84 1.21 14.52
CA LYS A 3 21.95 0.65 15.54
C LYS A 3 20.72 1.54 15.61
N GLY A 4 19.54 0.95 15.45
CA GLY A 4 18.29 1.67 15.67
C GLY A 4 18.21 2.23 17.10
N PRO A 5 17.38 3.26 17.33
CA PRO A 5 17.36 4.01 18.59
C PRO A 5 16.72 3.25 19.76
N ASN A 6 16.23 2.03 19.54
CA ASN A 6 15.62 1.20 20.57
C ASN A 6 16.67 0.35 21.31
N GLU A 7 16.63 0.38 22.65
CA GLU A 7 17.58 -0.32 23.52
C GLU A 7 17.15 -1.75 23.91
N GLN A 8 15.95 -2.19 23.52
CA GLN A 8 15.45 -3.51 23.92
C GLN A 8 16.17 -4.64 23.18
N VAL A 9 16.31 -5.77 23.89
CA VAL A 9 16.76 -7.05 23.33
C VAL A 9 15.60 -8.04 23.41
N ILE A 10 15.22 -8.63 22.28
CA ILE A 10 14.16 -9.66 22.20
C ILE A 10 14.73 -10.85 21.43
N ASP A 11 14.70 -12.03 22.04
CA ASP A 11 15.18 -13.28 21.44
C ASP A 11 16.61 -13.18 20.86
N GLY A 12 17.47 -12.38 21.50
CA GLY A 12 18.84 -12.12 21.05
C GLY A 12 18.99 -11.06 19.96
N TYR A 13 17.90 -10.50 19.44
CA TYR A 13 17.90 -9.39 18.48
C TYR A 13 17.88 -8.05 19.21
N SER A 14 18.66 -7.08 18.72
CA SER A 14 18.77 -5.72 19.26
C SER A 14 18.94 -4.68 18.13
N GLY A 15 18.84 -3.40 18.47
CA GLY A 15 19.00 -2.31 17.48
C GLY A 15 17.75 -2.09 16.63
N PHE A 16 16.55 -2.30 17.21
CA PHE A 16 15.29 -2.08 16.51
C PHE A 16 15.14 -0.62 16.07
N ILE A 17 14.68 -0.43 14.83
CA ILE A 17 14.52 0.91 14.22
C ILE A 17 13.28 1.62 14.77
N PHE A 18 12.17 0.89 14.89
CA PHE A 18 10.90 1.46 15.31
C PHE A 18 10.70 1.35 16.82
N GLN A 19 10.30 2.45 17.44
CA GLN A 19 9.92 2.53 18.84
C GLN A 19 8.74 3.48 19.05
N ASN A 20 7.97 3.25 20.11
CA ASN A 20 6.94 4.17 20.56
C ASN A 20 7.55 5.30 21.41
N ARG A 21 6.72 6.25 21.85
CA ARG A 21 7.13 7.39 22.69
C ARG A 21 7.78 7.02 24.03
N TYR A 22 7.68 5.76 24.44
CA TYR A 22 8.26 5.24 25.67
C TYR A 22 9.55 4.44 25.43
N GLY A 23 10.11 4.49 24.21
CA GLY A 23 11.29 3.74 23.84
C GLY A 23 11.06 2.23 23.74
N LYS A 24 9.79 1.79 23.58
CA LYS A 24 9.45 0.37 23.46
C LYS A 24 9.06 -0.02 22.05
N ILE A 25 9.25 -1.28 21.69
CA ILE A 25 8.85 -1.81 20.39
C ILE A 25 7.32 -1.64 20.21
N PRO A 26 6.86 -1.11 19.06
CA PRO A 26 5.44 -0.91 18.81
C PRO A 26 4.69 -2.24 18.68
N ASN A 27 3.48 -2.31 19.24
CA ASN A 27 2.58 -3.43 19.01
C ASN A 27 1.93 -3.28 17.61
N PRO A 28 1.88 -4.32 16.76
CA PRO A 28 1.26 -4.22 15.43
C PRO A 28 -0.15 -3.63 15.42
N LYS A 29 -0.97 -3.91 16.45
CA LYS A 29 -2.32 -3.33 16.58
C LYS A 29 -2.30 -1.80 16.69
N THR A 30 -1.25 -1.24 17.30
CA THR A 30 -1.11 0.21 17.47
C THR A 30 -0.86 0.94 16.16
N VAL A 31 -0.27 0.27 15.16
CA VAL A 31 -0.07 0.83 13.82
C VAL A 31 -1.42 1.05 13.14
N ASN A 32 -2.29 0.03 13.08
CA ASN A 32 -3.62 0.16 12.50
C ASN A 32 -4.49 1.15 13.27
N ALA A 33 -4.41 1.17 14.61
CA ALA A 33 -5.10 2.18 15.40
C ALA A 33 -4.64 3.60 15.06
N SER A 34 -3.34 3.80 14.80
CA SER A 34 -2.81 5.10 14.39
C SER A 34 -3.28 5.50 13.00
N ILE A 35 -3.32 4.56 12.04
CA ILE A 35 -3.90 4.79 10.70
C ILE A 35 -5.36 5.26 10.83
N LYS A 36 -6.19 4.58 11.64
CA LYS A 36 -7.59 4.97 11.85
C LYS A 36 -7.74 6.37 12.41
N ARG A 37 -6.87 6.78 13.35
CA ARG A 37 -6.88 8.15 13.89
C ARG A 37 -6.50 9.18 12.83
N ILE A 38 -5.53 8.87 11.98
CA ILE A 38 -5.11 9.75 10.88
C ILE A 38 -6.28 9.92 9.88
N VAL A 39 -6.92 8.83 9.49
CA VAL A 39 -8.09 8.86 8.58
C VAL A 39 -9.22 9.70 9.16
N ALA A 40 -9.57 9.49 10.43
CA ALA A 40 -10.62 10.26 11.10
C ALA A 40 -10.27 11.75 11.15
N SER A 41 -9.05 12.10 11.60
CA SER A 41 -8.60 13.48 11.68
C SER A 41 -8.61 14.18 10.32
N TYR A 42 -8.15 13.51 9.26
CA TYR A 42 -8.19 14.07 7.91
C TYR A 42 -9.64 14.27 7.44
N ASN A 43 -10.51 13.28 7.65
CA ASN A 43 -11.91 13.34 7.21
C ASN A 43 -12.66 14.48 7.93
N ASP A 44 -12.42 14.67 9.23
CA ASP A 44 -13.02 15.76 10.01
C ASP A 44 -12.58 17.13 9.48
N GLU A 45 -11.28 17.28 9.20
CA GLU A 45 -10.73 18.53 8.64
C GLU A 45 -11.27 18.79 7.22
N GLU A 46 -11.30 17.76 6.38
CA GLU A 46 -11.77 17.82 5.01
C GLU A 46 -13.26 18.21 4.94
N MET A 47 -14.09 17.73 5.87
CA MET A 47 -15.49 18.13 5.98
C MET A 47 -15.67 19.62 6.29
N LEU A 48 -14.76 20.22 7.04
CA LEU A 48 -14.78 21.67 7.32
C LEU A 48 -14.27 22.46 6.11
N ASN A 49 -13.18 22.01 5.50
CA ASN A 49 -12.53 22.69 4.38
C ASN A 49 -13.39 22.65 3.10
N SER A 50 -14.05 21.52 2.82
CA SER A 50 -14.94 21.36 1.66
C SER A 50 -16.14 22.30 1.74
N LYS A 51 -16.79 22.39 2.91
CA LYS A 51 -17.88 23.32 3.19
C LYS A 51 -17.48 24.78 3.02
N LYS A 52 -16.31 25.17 3.55
CA LYS A 52 -15.77 26.53 3.37
C LYS A 52 -15.46 26.84 1.91
N GLY A 53 -14.99 25.85 1.15
CA GLY A 53 -14.65 25.97 -0.26
C GLY A 53 -15.81 25.77 -1.23
N GLY A 54 -17.03 25.48 -0.76
CA GLY A 54 -18.18 25.21 -1.63
C GLY A 54 -17.99 24.01 -2.56
N ARG A 55 -17.21 23.01 -2.14
CA ARG A 55 -16.93 21.79 -2.93
C ARG A 55 -17.35 20.54 -2.17
N GLU A 56 -17.49 19.44 -2.90
CA GLU A 56 -17.71 18.13 -2.30
C GLU A 56 -16.46 17.65 -1.51
N PRO A 57 -16.65 16.97 -0.36
CA PRO A 57 -15.55 16.44 0.44
C PRO A 57 -14.92 15.20 -0.21
N LEU A 58 -13.58 15.15 -0.21
CA LEU A 58 -12.81 13.98 -0.60
C LEU A 58 -12.38 13.20 0.64
N LEU A 59 -13.24 12.29 1.09
CA LEU A 59 -12.99 11.50 2.30
C LEU A 59 -12.08 10.30 2.01
N LEU A 60 -11.19 10.01 2.95
CA LEU A 60 -10.41 8.78 2.98
C LEU A 60 -11.30 7.62 3.50
N PRO A 61 -11.25 6.45 2.85
CA PRO A 61 -11.93 5.25 3.35
C PRO A 61 -11.23 4.68 4.59
N ASP A 62 -11.89 3.76 5.31
CA ASP A 62 -11.20 2.95 6.32
C ASP A 62 -10.22 2.00 5.65
N PHE A 63 -8.97 2.00 6.10
CA PHE A 63 -7.94 1.09 5.60
C PHE A 63 -6.92 0.72 6.69
N SER A 64 -6.04 -0.22 6.34
CA SER A 64 -5.06 -0.80 7.27
C SER A 64 -3.70 -0.92 6.60
N CYS A 65 -2.66 -1.27 7.38
CA CYS A 65 -1.33 -1.52 6.84
C CYS A 65 -1.31 -2.61 5.75
N HIS A 66 -2.23 -3.59 5.83
CA HIS A 66 -2.36 -4.62 4.81
C HIS A 66 -2.83 -4.04 3.48
N HIS A 67 -3.78 -3.09 3.50
CA HIS A 67 -4.22 -2.39 2.29
C HIS A 67 -3.09 -1.60 1.65
N LEU A 68 -2.23 -0.94 2.43
CA LEU A 68 -1.04 -0.27 1.90
C LEU A 68 -0.10 -1.22 1.18
N ARG A 69 0.12 -2.42 1.75
CA ARG A 69 0.90 -3.48 1.10
C ARG A 69 0.25 -3.95 -0.20
N ARG A 70 -1.08 -4.07 -0.25
CA ARG A 70 -1.82 -4.40 -1.49
C ARG A 70 -1.63 -3.32 -2.54
N THR A 71 -1.82 -2.05 -2.19
CA THR A 71 -1.60 -0.91 -3.10
C THR A 71 -0.18 -0.91 -3.67
N PHE A 72 0.83 -1.14 -2.82
CA PHE A 72 2.22 -1.27 -3.28
C PHE A 72 2.38 -2.41 -4.28
N ALA A 73 1.81 -3.59 -4.00
CA ALA A 73 1.87 -4.73 -4.91
C ALA A 73 1.20 -4.42 -6.26
N THR A 74 0.01 -3.80 -6.26
CA THR A 74 -0.69 -3.40 -7.47
C THR A 74 0.16 -2.43 -8.31
N ARG A 75 0.71 -1.39 -7.70
CA ARG A 75 1.59 -0.43 -8.39
C ARG A 75 2.86 -1.08 -8.92
N LEU A 76 3.42 -2.03 -8.18
CA LEU A 76 4.58 -2.79 -8.61
C LEU A 76 4.25 -3.65 -9.84
N CYS A 77 3.10 -4.33 -9.87
CA CYS A 77 2.63 -5.10 -11.04
C CYS A 77 2.27 -4.23 -12.26
N GLU A 78 1.85 -2.98 -12.04
CA GLU A 78 1.63 -2.03 -13.13
C GLU A 78 2.97 -1.70 -13.83
N ALA A 79 4.03 -1.49 -13.04
CA ALA A 79 5.35 -1.06 -13.52
C ALA A 79 6.27 -2.22 -13.96
N GLU A 80 6.17 -3.39 -13.32
CA GLU A 80 7.02 -4.56 -13.57
C GLU A 80 6.14 -5.74 -14.02
N SER A 81 6.60 -6.50 -15.01
CA SER A 81 5.91 -7.69 -15.53
C SER A 81 6.57 -9.00 -15.09
N ASN A 82 7.80 -8.94 -14.59
CA ASN A 82 8.54 -10.11 -14.12
C ASN A 82 8.08 -10.54 -12.73
N LEU A 83 7.20 -11.54 -12.71
CA LEU A 83 6.68 -12.17 -11.49
C LEU A 83 7.75 -12.63 -10.49
N LYS A 84 8.93 -13.07 -10.95
CA LYS A 84 9.99 -13.51 -10.04
C LYS A 84 10.59 -12.33 -9.28
N VAL A 85 10.76 -11.19 -9.95
CA VAL A 85 11.25 -9.94 -9.35
C VAL A 85 10.24 -9.42 -8.33
N ILE A 86 8.96 -9.34 -8.73
CA ILE A 86 7.88 -8.88 -7.86
C ILE A 86 7.78 -9.74 -6.59
N ARG A 87 7.80 -11.08 -6.74
CA ARG A 87 7.76 -12.01 -5.60
C ARG A 87 8.95 -11.81 -4.67
N SER A 88 10.15 -11.60 -5.23
CA SER A 88 11.37 -11.37 -4.47
C SER A 88 11.28 -10.08 -3.65
N ILE A 89 10.82 -8.99 -4.25
CA ILE A 89 10.64 -7.69 -3.58
C ILE A 89 9.58 -7.77 -2.48
N MET A 90 8.46 -8.44 -2.75
CA MET A 90 7.38 -8.60 -1.78
C MET A 90 7.79 -9.52 -0.61
N GLY A 91 8.78 -10.39 -0.77
CA GLY A 91 9.26 -11.29 0.29
C GLY A 91 8.24 -12.35 0.71
N HIS A 92 7.33 -12.74 -0.20
CA HIS A 92 6.29 -13.72 0.07
C HIS A 92 6.78 -15.16 -0.13
N LYS A 93 6.77 -15.95 0.96
CA LYS A 93 6.97 -17.41 0.88
C LYS A 93 5.84 -18.08 0.09
N ASN A 94 4.59 -17.64 0.34
CA ASN A 94 3.38 -18.06 -0.36
C ASN A 94 2.73 -16.87 -1.10
N ILE A 95 2.42 -17.04 -2.39
CA ILE A 95 2.11 -15.93 -3.31
C ILE A 95 0.61 -15.64 -3.43
N GLU A 96 -0.27 -16.42 -2.79
CA GLU A 96 -1.74 -16.36 -3.01
C GLU A 96 -2.31 -14.95 -2.94
N THR A 97 -2.03 -14.16 -1.90
CA THR A 97 -2.55 -12.78 -1.81
C THR A 97 -1.99 -11.84 -2.89
N THR A 98 -0.79 -12.12 -3.40
CA THR A 98 -0.19 -11.38 -4.53
C THR A 98 -0.70 -11.89 -5.87
N MET A 99 -1.06 -13.17 -5.98
CA MET A 99 -1.66 -13.76 -7.18
C MET A 99 -3.07 -13.23 -7.43
N ASP A 100 -3.90 -13.07 -6.40
CA ASP A 100 -5.24 -12.50 -6.56
C ASP A 100 -5.18 -11.06 -7.07
N ILE A 101 -4.27 -10.26 -6.50
CA ILE A 101 -4.01 -8.88 -6.95
C ILE A 101 -3.41 -8.86 -8.37
N TYR A 102 -2.54 -9.83 -8.66
CA TYR A 102 -1.91 -9.96 -9.98
C TYR A 102 -2.93 -10.35 -11.05
N ALA A 103 -3.86 -11.26 -10.78
CA ALA A 103 -4.90 -11.65 -11.72
C ALA A 103 -5.72 -10.42 -12.13
N GLU A 104 -6.18 -9.65 -11.15
CA GLU A 104 -6.92 -8.40 -11.37
C GLU A 104 -6.10 -7.35 -12.14
N ALA A 105 -4.84 -7.10 -11.72
CA ALA A 105 -3.99 -6.10 -12.38
C ALA A 105 -3.59 -6.51 -13.81
N THR A 106 -3.37 -7.81 -14.04
CA THR A 106 -2.98 -8.34 -15.35
C THR A 106 -4.16 -8.37 -16.30
N ASP A 107 -5.36 -8.72 -15.83
CA ASP A 107 -6.55 -8.73 -16.68
C ASP A 107 -6.92 -7.31 -17.14
N ARG A 108 -6.82 -6.31 -16.25
CA ARG A 108 -6.95 -4.89 -16.63
C ARG A 108 -5.91 -4.49 -17.68
N LYS A 109 -4.64 -4.89 -17.49
CA LYS A 109 -3.56 -4.58 -18.44
C LYS A 109 -3.74 -5.31 -19.78
N LYS A 110 -4.34 -6.50 -19.80
CA LYS A 110 -4.72 -7.21 -21.03
C LYS A 110 -5.80 -6.44 -21.78
N GLU A 111 -6.87 -6.04 -21.11
CA GLU A 111 -7.95 -5.24 -21.73
C GLU A 111 -7.40 -3.94 -22.33
N GLU A 112 -6.63 -3.18 -21.57
CA GLU A 112 -5.97 -1.95 -22.06
C GLU A 112 -5.06 -2.22 -23.27
N THR A 113 -4.37 -3.37 -23.28
CA THR A 113 -3.52 -3.78 -24.42
C THR A 113 -4.36 -4.15 -25.63
N PHE A 114 -5.48 -4.85 -25.44
CA PHE A 114 -6.41 -5.23 -26.50
C PHE A 114 -7.08 -4.00 -27.12
N GLU A 115 -7.57 -3.07 -26.32
CA GLU A 115 -8.14 -1.80 -26.82
C GLU A 115 -7.11 -0.99 -27.60
N ARG A 116 -5.89 -0.89 -27.08
CA ARG A 116 -4.80 -0.17 -27.77
C ARG A 116 -4.36 -0.87 -29.06
N LEU A 117 -4.45 -2.20 -29.11
CA LEU A 117 -4.17 -2.97 -30.33
C LEU A 117 -5.31 -2.79 -31.35
N ALA A 118 -6.57 -2.88 -30.93
CA ALA A 118 -7.74 -2.64 -31.76
C ALA A 118 -7.71 -1.24 -32.38
N GLY A 119 -7.48 -0.19 -31.58
CA GLY A 119 -7.35 1.16 -32.09
C GLY A 119 -6.16 1.37 -33.04
N LYS A 120 -5.08 0.58 -32.93
CA LYS A 120 -3.99 0.60 -33.91
C LYS A 120 -4.37 -0.11 -35.22
N LEU A 121 -5.14 -1.19 -35.13
CA LEU A 121 -5.61 -1.94 -36.29
C LEU A 121 -6.66 -1.15 -37.07
N ASP A 122 -7.57 -0.46 -36.39
CA ASP A 122 -8.58 0.43 -37.00
C ASP A 122 -7.97 1.65 -37.72
N ASN A 123 -6.74 2.04 -37.36
CA ASN A 123 -6.00 3.10 -38.06
C ASN A 123 -5.12 2.57 -39.20
N LEU A 124 -5.03 1.25 -39.36
CA LEU A 124 -4.20 0.60 -40.39
C LEU A 124 -5.01 0.10 -41.59
N PHE A 125 -6.34 0.04 -41.47
CA PHE A 125 -7.30 -0.36 -42.51
C PHE A 125 -8.36 0.74 -42.69
#